data_AF-A0A7V8Z719-F1
#
_entry.id   AF-A0A7V8Z719-F1
#
_cell.length_a   1.000
_cell.length_b   1.000
_cell.length_c   1.000
_cell.angle_alpha   90.00
_cell.angle_beta   90.00
_cell.angle_gamma   90.00
#
_symmetry.space_group_name_H-M   'P 1'
#
loop_
_entity.id
_entity.type
_entity.pdbx_description
1 polymer ?
#
loop_
_entity_poly.entity_id
_entity_poly.type
_entity_poly.pdbx_seq_one_letter_code
_entity_poly.pdbx_strand_id
1 'polypeptide(L)'
;EQSGGYIASNETRQRGDEDAGGASVTVNVEVRVPSAQFNNVLEKIRGLGSRVSNEKVTGQDVTEEFIDLEARIRTKQALEAQFIEIMRTAKTVHDALEVQTQLAEVRTEIERLQGRLRYLENQTSLSTIKVTLETPAPLVATRTSGFFRSLARAFGDGVDAAATIILVLLRIFIALLPVVLFVLLPIVLLLRFFLRRFRRRRLAAKLQSTAEAEQDSL
;
A
#
# COMPACT_ATOMS: atom_id res chain seq x y z
N GLU A 1 -20.93 7.00 -18.18
CA GLU A 1 -21.74 8.24 -18.15
C GLU A 1 -22.73 8.40 -19.32
N GLN A 2 -22.44 7.93 -20.55
CA GLN A 2 -23.34 8.09 -21.73
C GLN A 2 -24.75 7.45 -21.63
N SER A 3 -25.04 6.65 -20.60
CA SER A 3 -26.32 5.95 -20.40
C SER A 3 -27.13 6.49 -19.19
N GLY A 4 -26.83 7.71 -18.73
CA GLY A 4 -27.53 8.32 -17.59
C GLY A 4 -27.21 7.68 -16.23
N GLY A 5 -26.17 6.86 -16.18
CA GLY A 5 -25.66 6.24 -14.96
C GLY A 5 -24.41 6.95 -14.42
N TYR A 6 -24.23 6.90 -13.10
CA TYR A 6 -23.10 7.53 -12.39
C TYR A 6 -22.25 6.47 -11.67
N ILE A 7 -20.96 6.80 -11.48
CA ILE A 7 -20.01 5.96 -10.74
C ILE A 7 -20.21 6.23 -9.25
N ALA A 8 -20.59 5.21 -8.49
CA ALA A 8 -20.86 5.34 -7.06
C ALA A 8 -19.59 5.16 -6.21
N SER A 9 -18.68 4.27 -6.64
CA SER A 9 -17.41 4.05 -5.96
C SER A 9 -16.36 3.51 -6.93
N ASN A 10 -15.11 3.93 -6.72
CA ASN A 10 -13.93 3.40 -7.41
C ASN A 10 -12.86 3.10 -6.37
N GLU A 11 -12.51 1.82 -6.21
CA GLU A 11 -11.42 1.38 -5.35
C GLU A 11 -10.37 0.65 -6.18
N THR A 12 -9.18 1.23 -6.25
CA THR A 12 -8.02 0.63 -6.93
C THR A 12 -7.09 0.02 -5.89
N ARG A 13 -6.87 -1.30 -5.97
CA ARG A 13 -5.86 -2.00 -5.15
C ARG A 13 -4.72 -2.43 -6.04
N GLN A 14 -3.53 -1.90 -5.77
CA GLN A 14 -2.30 -2.29 -6.44
C GLN A 14 -1.51 -3.20 -5.51
N ARG A 15 -1.34 -4.48 -5.88
CA ARG A 15 -0.41 -5.37 -5.18
C ARG A 15 0.90 -5.40 -5.96
N GLY A 16 1.91 -4.72 -5.42
CA GLY A 16 3.28 -4.84 -5.92
C GLY A 16 3.96 -6.03 -5.25
N ASP A 17 4.12 -7.12 -6.00
CA ASP A 17 5.12 -8.14 -5.66
C ASP A 17 6.43 -7.70 -6.30
N GLU A 18 7.42 -7.29 -5.50
CA GLU A 18 8.71 -6.79 -6.02
C GLU A 18 9.57 -7.90 -6.65
N ASP A 19 9.30 -9.17 -6.31
CA ASP A 19 10.10 -10.33 -6.75
C ASP A 19 9.55 -11.08 -7.98
N ALA A 20 8.28 -10.85 -8.35
CA ALA A 20 7.69 -11.41 -9.55
C ALA A 20 7.21 -10.25 -10.43
N GLY A 21 7.91 -9.98 -11.54
CA GLY A 21 7.74 -8.80 -12.41
C GLY A 21 6.39 -8.63 -13.13
N GLY A 22 5.28 -8.72 -12.41
CA GLY A 22 3.94 -8.40 -12.85
C GLY A 22 3.18 -7.77 -11.69
N ALA A 23 3.07 -6.44 -11.70
CA ALA A 23 2.13 -5.75 -10.83
C ALA A 23 0.71 -6.12 -11.26
N SER A 24 0.00 -6.90 -10.44
CA SER A 24 -1.43 -7.14 -10.65
C SER A 24 -2.20 -5.96 -10.08
N VAL A 25 -2.86 -5.22 -10.96
CA VAL A 25 -3.77 -4.13 -10.58
C VAL A 25 -5.19 -4.67 -10.64
N THR A 26 -5.88 -4.63 -9.50
CA THR A 26 -7.30 -4.93 -9.38
C THR A 26 -8.06 -3.62 -9.19
N VAL A 27 -9.00 -3.31 -10.08
CA VAL A 27 -9.87 -2.14 -9.99
C VAL A 27 -11.30 -2.62 -9.75
N ASN A 28 -11.91 -2.19 -8.64
CA ASN A 28 -13.31 -2.42 -8.35
C ASN A 28 -14.10 -1.15 -8.65
N VAL A 29 -15.05 -1.23 -9.58
CA VAL A 29 -15.91 -0.12 -9.98
C VAL A 29 -17.37 -0.48 -9.72
N GLU A 30 -18.08 0.40 -9.02
CA GLU A 30 -19.52 0.30 -8.82
C GLU A 30 -20.23 1.36 -9.65
N VAL A 31 -21.08 0.93 -10.57
CA VAL A 31 -21.82 1.79 -11.50
C VAL A 31 -23.31 1.65 -11.23
N ARG A 32 -24.00 2.78 -11.03
CA ARG A 32 -25.47 2.82 -10.93
C ARG A 32 -26.05 3.23 -12.27
N VAL A 33 -26.99 2.44 -12.79
CA VAL A 33 -27.55 2.56 -14.14
C VAL A 33 -29.07 2.44 -14.09
N PRO A 34 -29.82 3.24 -14.84
CA PRO A 34 -31.26 3.04 -14.95
C PRO A 34 -31.65 1.63 -15.36
N SER A 35 -32.63 1.03 -14.69
CA SER A 35 -33.02 -0.37 -14.93
C SER A 35 -33.43 -0.65 -16.37
N ALA A 36 -34.04 0.34 -17.06
CA ALA A 36 -34.37 0.26 -18.48
C ALA A 36 -33.13 0.15 -19.41
N GLN A 37 -31.97 0.64 -18.97
CA GLN A 37 -30.71 0.60 -19.73
C GLN A 37 -29.72 -0.45 -19.21
N PHE A 38 -30.08 -1.20 -18.18
CA PHE A 38 -29.20 -2.16 -17.51
C PHE A 38 -28.60 -3.19 -18.47
N ASN A 39 -29.43 -3.88 -19.27
CA ASN A 39 -28.96 -4.90 -20.21
C ASN A 39 -28.02 -4.32 -21.28
N ASN A 40 -28.30 -3.11 -21.79
CA ASN A 40 -27.48 -2.45 -22.79
C ASN A 40 -26.09 -2.08 -22.24
N VAL A 41 -26.05 -1.58 -21.00
CA VAL A 41 -24.78 -1.25 -20.33
C VAL A 41 -24.00 -2.51 -19.97
N LEU A 42 -24.69 -3.58 -19.56
CA LEU A 42 -24.08 -4.87 -19.26
C LEU A 42 -23.39 -5.47 -20.49
N GLU A 43 -24.07 -5.47 -21.63
CA GLU A 43 -23.50 -5.93 -22.91
C GLU A 43 -22.29 -5.10 -23.34
N LYS A 44 -22.34 -3.78 -23.15
CA LYS A 44 -21.18 -2.89 -23.42
C LYS A 44 -19.99 -3.21 -22.52
N ILE A 45 -20.23 -3.49 -21.24
CA ILE A 45 -19.17 -3.89 -20.29
C ILE A 45 -18.56 -5.23 -20.71
N ARG A 46 -19.38 -6.20 -21.10
CA ARG A 46 -18.92 -7.50 -21.63
C ARG A 46 -18.13 -7.37 -22.94
N GLY A 47 -18.51 -6.43 -23.80
CA GLY A 47 -17.79 -6.11 -25.04
C GLY A 47 -16.36 -5.60 -24.82
N LEU A 48 -16.02 -5.13 -23.61
CA LEU A 48 -14.64 -4.75 -23.23
C LEU A 48 -13.78 -5.95 -22.78
N GLY A 49 -14.26 -7.17 -23.04
CA GLY A 49 -13.87 -8.49 -22.49
C GLY A 49 -12.43 -8.99 -22.67
N SER A 50 -11.42 -8.12 -22.69
CA SER A 50 -10.01 -8.49 -22.52
C SER A 50 -9.40 -7.99 -21.19
N ARG A 51 -10.10 -7.13 -20.44
CA ARG A 51 -9.62 -6.54 -19.17
C ARG A 51 -10.51 -6.82 -17.94
N VAL A 52 -11.58 -7.58 -18.11
CA VAL A 52 -12.54 -7.91 -17.04
C VAL A 52 -12.36 -9.38 -16.69
N SER A 53 -11.78 -9.64 -15.51
CA SER A 53 -11.52 -11.00 -15.02
C SER A 53 -12.73 -11.57 -14.28
N ASN A 54 -13.50 -10.70 -13.60
CA ASN A 54 -14.67 -11.14 -12.84
C ASN A 54 -15.80 -10.09 -12.89
N GLU A 55 -16.95 -10.50 -13.42
CA GLU A 55 -18.18 -9.68 -13.50
C GLU A 55 -19.14 -10.14 -12.41
N LYS A 56 -19.27 -9.39 -11.30
CA LYS A 56 -20.25 -9.68 -10.25
C LYS A 56 -21.43 -8.72 -10.35
N VAL A 57 -22.42 -9.13 -11.13
CA VAL A 57 -23.69 -8.41 -11.23
C VAL A 57 -24.48 -8.61 -9.94
N THR A 58 -24.86 -7.53 -9.25
CA THR A 58 -25.72 -7.59 -8.06
C THR A 58 -26.86 -6.60 -8.26
N GLY A 59 -27.88 -7.01 -9.02
CA GLY A 59 -29.16 -6.33 -9.08
C GLY A 59 -30.05 -6.88 -7.98
N GLN A 60 -30.40 -6.06 -6.99
CA GLN A 60 -31.42 -6.44 -6.03
C GLN A 60 -32.78 -6.25 -6.70
N ASP A 61 -33.39 -7.33 -7.16
CA ASP A 61 -34.74 -7.30 -7.70
C ASP A 61 -35.72 -7.03 -6.54
N VAL A 62 -36.12 -5.78 -6.42
CA VAL A 62 -37.04 -5.30 -5.37
C VAL A 62 -38.48 -5.20 -5.89
N THR A 63 -38.79 -5.84 -7.03
CA THR A 63 -40.13 -5.87 -7.62
C THR A 63 -41.14 -6.53 -6.67
N GLU A 64 -40.74 -7.61 -6.00
CA GLU A 64 -41.59 -8.30 -5.01
C GLU A 64 -41.90 -7.42 -3.80
N GLU A 65 -40.90 -6.70 -3.26
CA GLU A 65 -41.09 -5.77 -2.14
C GLU A 65 -41.99 -4.59 -2.53
N PHE A 66 -41.88 -4.10 -3.77
CA PHE A 66 -42.72 -3.01 -4.27
C PHE A 66 -44.20 -3.40 -4.33
N ILE A 67 -44.50 -4.55 -4.92
CA ILE A 67 -45.88 -5.07 -5.03
C ILE A 67 -46.47 -5.33 -3.64
N ASP A 68 -45.70 -5.91 -2.71
CA ASP A 68 -46.15 -6.12 -1.32
C ASP A 68 -46.48 -4.78 -0.63
N LEU A 69 -45.60 -3.78 -0.74
CA LEU A 69 -45.82 -2.48 -0.12
C LEU A 69 -47.07 -1.78 -0.67
N GLU A 70 -47.31 -1.82 -1.98
CA GLU A 70 -48.54 -1.27 -2.58
C GLU A 70 -49.80 -1.98 -2.04
N ALA A 71 -49.76 -3.32 -1.96
CA ALA A 71 -50.88 -4.09 -1.43
C ALA A 71 -51.16 -3.77 0.05
N ARG A 72 -50.10 -3.58 0.86
CA ARG A 72 -50.21 -3.20 2.27
C ARG A 72 -50.75 -1.78 2.43
N ILE A 73 -50.26 -0.83 1.63
CA ILE A 73 -50.77 0.56 1.62
C ILE A 73 -52.26 0.56 1.29
N ARG A 74 -52.68 -0.16 0.24
CA ARG A 74 -54.09 -0.25 -0.16
C ARG A 74 -54.98 -0.83 0.94
N THR A 75 -54.49 -1.86 1.63
CA THR A 75 -55.20 -2.47 2.77
C THR A 75 -55.36 -1.49 3.92
N LYS A 76 -54.31 -0.74 4.25
CA LYS A 76 -54.34 0.26 5.33
C LYS A 76 -55.20 1.47 4.98
N GLN A 77 -55.24 1.89 3.72
CA GLN A 77 -56.16 2.95 3.25
C GLN A 77 -57.62 2.50 3.32
N ALA A 78 -57.92 1.23 3.03
CA ALA A 78 -59.27 0.70 3.22
C ALA A 78 -59.68 0.69 4.70
N LEU A 79 -58.75 0.32 5.60
CA LEU A 79 -58.95 0.41 7.05
C LEU A 79 -59.15 1.86 7.52
N GLU A 80 -58.37 2.81 6.98
CA GLU A 80 -58.54 4.25 7.25
C GLU A 80 -59.94 4.71 6.87
N ALA A 81 -60.42 4.35 5.68
CA ALA A 81 -61.76 4.69 5.21
C ALA A 81 -62.86 4.10 6.12
N GLN A 82 -62.66 2.87 6.61
CA GLN A 82 -63.58 2.24 7.56
C GLN A 82 -63.61 2.97 8.90
N PHE A 83 -62.44 3.39 9.43
CA PHE A 83 -62.39 4.19 10.67
C PHE A 83 -63.02 5.57 10.50
N ILE A 84 -62.87 6.20 9.34
CA ILE A 84 -63.55 7.47 9.04
C ILE A 84 -65.08 7.28 9.05
N GLU A 85 -65.59 6.16 8.55
CA GLU A 85 -67.03 5.88 8.57
C GLU A 85 -67.52 5.59 10.00
N ILE A 86 -66.77 4.82 10.79
CA ILE A 86 -67.08 4.58 12.21
C ILE A 86 -67.09 5.92 12.98
N MET A 87 -66.11 6.80 12.72
CA MET A 87 -66.02 8.13 13.31
C MET A 87 -67.28 8.98 13.03
N ARG A 88 -67.85 8.90 11.82
CA ARG A 88 -69.09 9.61 11.46
C ARG A 88 -70.30 9.13 12.26
N THR A 89 -70.30 7.86 12.67
CA THR A 89 -71.38 7.26 13.46
C THR A 89 -71.19 7.37 14.98
N ALA A 90 -70.03 7.85 15.44
CA ALA A 90 -69.73 7.99 16.87
C ALA A 90 -70.70 8.96 17.55
N LYS A 91 -71.31 8.53 18.67
CA LYS A 91 -72.33 9.29 19.40
C LYS A 91 -71.79 9.98 20.65
N THR A 92 -70.64 9.53 21.16
CA THR A 92 -70.02 10.08 22.36
C THR A 92 -68.61 10.60 22.05
N VAL A 93 -68.14 11.55 22.86
CA VAL A 93 -66.78 12.08 22.74
C VAL A 93 -65.73 11.01 23.03
N HIS A 94 -66.03 10.08 23.95
CA HIS A 94 -65.13 8.99 24.28
C HIS A 94 -64.90 8.07 23.07
N ASP A 95 -65.97 7.62 22.41
CA ASP A 95 -65.88 6.79 21.20
C ASP A 95 -65.11 7.51 20.08
N ALA A 96 -65.33 8.82 19.91
CA ALA A 96 -64.63 9.61 18.91
C ALA A 96 -63.11 9.69 19.19
N LEU A 97 -62.70 9.86 20.45
CA LEU A 97 -61.29 9.90 20.84
C LEU A 97 -60.59 8.54 20.64
N GLU A 98 -61.28 7.43 20.91
CA GLU A 98 -60.75 6.09 20.66
C GLU A 98 -60.51 5.85 19.17
N VAL A 99 -61.51 6.13 18.33
CA VAL A 99 -61.38 6.00 16.87
C VAL A 99 -60.30 6.94 16.33
N GLN A 100 -60.16 8.15 16.91
CA GLN A 100 -59.13 9.11 16.48
C GLN A 100 -57.73 8.57 16.76
N THR A 101 -57.53 7.92 17.90
CA THR A 101 -56.25 7.31 18.27
C THR A 101 -55.89 6.21 17.28
N GLN A 102 -56.83 5.31 16.98
CA GLN A 102 -56.63 4.25 16.00
C GLN A 102 -56.39 4.78 14.58
N LEU A 103 -57.12 5.83 14.19
CA LEU A 103 -56.93 6.48 12.89
C LEU A 103 -55.52 7.11 12.76
N ALA A 104 -55.00 7.72 13.84
CA ALA A 104 -53.66 8.30 13.86
C ALA A 104 -52.56 7.23 13.71
N GLU A 105 -52.74 6.07 14.35
CA GLU A 105 -51.83 4.92 14.21
C GLU A 105 -51.81 4.41 12.77
N VAL A 106 -52.98 4.19 12.16
CA VAL A 106 -53.08 3.73 10.76
C VAL A 106 -52.44 4.73 9.79
N ARG A 107 -52.68 6.04 9.98
CA ARG A 107 -52.04 7.07 9.14
C ARG A 107 -50.53 7.06 9.25
N THR A 108 -50.01 6.94 10.48
CA THR A 108 -48.56 6.84 10.71
C THR A 108 -47.97 5.63 10.00
N GLU A 109 -48.64 4.49 10.02
CA GLU A 109 -48.21 3.31 9.26
C GLU A 109 -48.25 3.53 7.74
N ILE A 110 -49.33 4.14 7.20
CA ILE A 110 -49.43 4.47 5.77
C ILE A 110 -48.26 5.37 5.36
N GLU A 111 -47.98 6.41 6.12
CA GLU A 111 -46.87 7.34 5.84
C GLU A 111 -45.51 6.63 5.84
N ARG A 112 -45.28 5.72 6.79
CA ARG A 112 -44.05 4.91 6.83
C ARG A 112 -43.94 4.00 5.61
N LEU A 113 -45.02 3.32 5.23
CA LEU A 113 -45.04 2.42 4.06
C LEU A 113 -44.84 3.20 2.76
N GLN A 114 -45.50 4.35 2.60
CA GLN A 114 -45.29 5.24 1.45
C GLN A 114 -43.87 5.80 1.41
N GLY A 115 -43.28 6.12 2.56
CA GLY A 115 -41.87 6.52 2.65
C GLY A 115 -40.93 5.43 2.14
N ARG A 116 -41.18 4.17 2.52
CA ARG A 116 -40.42 3.01 2.01
C ARG A 116 -40.63 2.80 0.51
N LEU A 117 -41.86 2.93 0.02
CA LEU A 117 -42.17 2.81 -1.41
C LEU A 117 -41.41 3.85 -2.24
N ARG A 118 -41.43 5.13 -1.83
CA ARG A 118 -40.64 6.20 -2.48
C ARG A 118 -39.15 5.96 -2.45
N TYR A 119 -38.64 5.40 -1.35
CA TYR A 119 -37.23 5.03 -1.26
C TYR A 119 -36.88 3.93 -2.27
N LEU A 120 -37.72 2.90 -2.36
CA LEU A 120 -37.54 1.83 -3.34
C LEU A 120 -37.68 2.36 -4.77
N GLU A 121 -38.64 3.23 -5.08
CA GLU A 121 -38.79 3.84 -6.41
C GLU A 121 -37.53 4.62 -6.85
N ASN A 122 -36.92 5.36 -5.91
CA ASN A 122 -35.65 6.03 -6.12
C ASN A 122 -34.46 5.06 -6.24
N GLN A 123 -34.56 3.83 -5.71
CA GLN A 123 -33.56 2.78 -5.87
C GLN A 123 -33.79 1.89 -7.10
N THR A 124 -35.03 1.56 -7.47
CA THR A 124 -35.41 0.70 -8.60
C THR A 124 -35.17 1.40 -9.94
N SER A 125 -35.24 2.73 -9.94
CA SER A 125 -34.78 3.56 -11.04
C SER A 125 -33.27 3.45 -11.28
N LEU A 126 -32.49 2.78 -10.40
CA LEU A 126 -31.04 2.65 -10.48
C LEU A 126 -30.56 1.23 -10.10
N SER A 127 -30.39 0.36 -11.10
CA SER A 127 -29.69 -0.91 -10.95
C SER A 127 -28.19 -0.70 -10.69
N THR A 128 -27.59 -1.45 -9.76
CA THR A 128 -26.17 -1.36 -9.44
C THR A 128 -25.39 -2.50 -10.12
N ILE A 129 -24.33 -2.17 -10.86
CA ILE A 129 -23.41 -3.11 -11.50
C ILE A 129 -22.06 -2.97 -10.81
N LYS A 130 -21.53 -4.08 -10.26
CA LYS A 130 -20.17 -4.15 -9.70
C LYS A 130 -19.27 -4.85 -10.70
N VAL A 131 -18.24 -4.16 -11.18
CA VAL A 131 -17.27 -4.68 -12.13
C VAL A 131 -15.91 -4.77 -11.45
N THR A 132 -15.30 -5.95 -11.46
CA THR A 132 -13.92 -6.15 -11.01
C THR A 132 -13.04 -6.36 -12.24
N LEU A 133 -12.20 -5.37 -12.52
CA LEU A 133 -11.21 -5.44 -13.59
C LEU A 133 -9.90 -5.93 -12.98
N GLU A 134 -9.32 -6.98 -13.57
CA GLU A 134 -7.97 -7.43 -13.23
C GLU A 134 -7.12 -7.36 -14.50
N THR A 135 -5.89 -6.88 -14.35
CA THR A 135 -4.93 -6.92 -15.44
C THR A 135 -4.46 -8.36 -15.62
N PRO A 136 -4.54 -8.95 -16.83
CA PRO A 136 -4.05 -10.29 -17.06
C PRO A 136 -2.57 -10.33 -16.68
N ALA A 137 -2.22 -11.23 -15.75
CA ALA A 137 -0.84 -11.46 -15.36
C ALA A 137 -0.02 -11.72 -16.64
N PRO A 138 1.16 -11.10 -16.81
CA PRO A 138 2.00 -11.41 -17.95
C PRO A 138 2.27 -12.90 -17.95
N LEU A 139 1.77 -13.61 -18.98
CA LEU A 139 2.12 -15.00 -19.24
C LEU A 139 3.64 -15.06 -19.20
N VAL A 140 4.15 -15.86 -18.26
CA VAL A 140 5.57 -15.96 -17.89
C VAL A 140 6.43 -15.99 -19.16
N ALA A 141 6.94 -14.82 -19.56
CA ALA A 141 7.98 -14.74 -20.57
C ALA A 141 9.22 -15.28 -19.89
N THR A 142 9.57 -16.50 -20.29
CA THR A 142 10.80 -17.26 -20.07
C THR A 142 11.81 -16.59 -19.13
N ARG A 143 12.12 -17.26 -18.02
CA ARG A 143 13.04 -16.88 -16.91
C ARG A 143 14.51 -16.61 -17.32
N THR A 144 14.77 -15.88 -18.40
CA THR A 144 16.13 -15.55 -18.86
C THR A 144 16.54 -14.17 -18.38
N SER A 145 15.62 -13.20 -18.30
CA SER A 145 15.93 -11.83 -17.85
C SER A 145 16.34 -11.76 -16.36
N GLY A 146 15.81 -12.64 -15.53
CA GLY A 146 16.14 -12.75 -14.11
C GLY A 146 17.58 -13.20 -13.87
N PHE A 147 18.06 -14.20 -14.63
CA PHE A 147 19.40 -14.79 -14.48
C PHE A 147 20.52 -13.80 -14.83
N PHE A 148 20.41 -13.08 -15.95
CA PHE A 148 21.43 -12.09 -16.33
C PHE A 148 21.43 -10.89 -15.37
N ARG A 149 20.27 -10.47 -14.85
CA ARG A 149 20.16 -9.40 -13.85
C ARG A 149 20.68 -9.82 -12.48
N SER A 150 20.48 -11.07 -12.07
CA SER A 150 21.08 -11.61 -10.84
C SER A 150 22.60 -11.77 -10.98
N LEU A 151 23.09 -12.18 -12.15
CA LEU A 151 24.52 -12.28 -12.42
C LEU A 151 25.19 -10.90 -12.41
N ALA A 152 24.60 -9.89 -13.06
CA ALA A 152 25.12 -8.53 -13.05
C ALA A 152 25.17 -7.92 -11.63
N ARG A 153 24.16 -8.19 -10.79
CA ARG A 153 24.17 -7.79 -9.37
C ARG A 153 25.26 -8.49 -8.57
N ALA A 154 25.42 -9.81 -8.73
CA ALA A 154 26.48 -10.57 -8.06
C ALA A 154 27.89 -10.08 -8.44
N PHE A 155 28.09 -9.65 -9.69
CA PHE A 155 29.34 -9.01 -10.12
C PHE A 155 29.54 -7.63 -9.48
N GLY A 156 28.49 -6.81 -9.39
CA GLY A 156 28.54 -5.50 -8.71
C GLY A 156 28.87 -5.65 -7.23
N ASP A 157 28.16 -6.53 -6.53
CA ASP A 157 28.39 -6.82 -5.10
C ASP A 157 29.80 -7.37 -4.85
N GLY A 158 30.33 -8.17 -5.80
CA GLY A 158 31.72 -8.66 -5.74
C GLY A 158 32.77 -7.55 -5.88
N VAL A 159 32.53 -6.56 -6.75
CA VAL A 159 33.42 -5.41 -6.92
C VAL A 159 33.38 -4.50 -5.70
N ASP A 160 32.20 -4.28 -5.11
CA ASP A 160 32.04 -3.50 -3.89
C ASP A 160 32.71 -4.19 -2.69
N ALA A 161 32.61 -5.51 -2.59
CA ALA A 161 33.33 -6.29 -1.58
C ALA A 161 34.85 -6.16 -1.75
N ALA A 162 35.36 -6.23 -2.98
CA ALA A 162 36.79 -6.05 -3.27
C ALA A 162 37.27 -4.64 -2.94
N ALA A 163 36.50 -3.61 -3.30
CA ALA A 163 36.79 -2.21 -2.96
C ALA A 163 36.82 -2.00 -1.44
N THR A 164 35.89 -2.63 -0.72
CA THR A 164 35.83 -2.57 0.75
C THR A 164 37.08 -3.16 1.40
N ILE A 165 37.57 -4.31 0.92
CA ILE A 165 38.81 -4.92 1.43
C ILE A 165 40.02 -3.99 1.22
N ILE A 166 40.13 -3.39 0.04
CA ILE A 166 41.22 -2.44 -0.28
C ILE A 166 41.16 -1.22 0.65
N LEU A 167 39.98 -0.66 0.87
CA LEU A 167 39.78 0.48 1.76
C LEU A 167 40.11 0.15 3.23
N VAL A 168 39.77 -1.05 3.69
CA VAL A 168 40.14 -1.54 5.04
C VAL A 168 41.66 -1.65 5.18
N LEU A 169 42.35 -2.23 4.19
CA LEU A 169 43.81 -2.34 4.21
C LEU A 169 44.50 -0.96 4.21
N LEU A 170 44.02 -0.03 3.38
CA LEU A 170 44.53 1.35 3.35
C LEU A 170 44.35 2.03 4.71
N ARG A 171 43.19 1.83 5.35
CA ARG A 171 42.90 2.40 6.68
C ARG A 171 43.82 1.85 7.75
N ILE A 172 44.12 0.55 7.74
CA ILE A 172 45.10 -0.07 8.63
C ILE A 172 46.49 0.53 8.40
N PHE A 173 46.90 0.70 7.13
CA PHE A 173 48.22 1.24 6.79
C PHE A 173 48.39 2.69 7.30
N ILE A 174 47.38 3.54 7.08
CA ILE A 174 47.37 4.93 7.59
C ILE A 174 47.41 4.95 9.12
N ALA A 175 46.68 4.07 9.79
CA ALA A 175 46.66 3.97 11.25
C ALA A 175 47.99 3.47 11.84
N LEU A 176 48.72 2.60 11.12
CA LEU A 176 49.99 2.05 11.58
C LEU A 176 51.15 3.04 11.41
N LEU A 177 51.08 3.92 10.40
CA LEU A 177 52.12 4.90 10.08
C LEU A 177 52.58 5.77 11.28
N PRO A 178 51.69 6.39 12.10
CA PRO A 178 52.11 7.14 13.28
C PRO A 178 52.75 6.24 14.36
N VAL A 179 52.30 4.99 14.50
CA VAL A 179 52.87 4.04 15.48
C VAL A 179 54.29 3.65 15.08
N VAL A 180 54.50 3.33 13.80
CA VAL A 180 55.84 3.01 13.27
C VAL A 180 56.77 4.20 13.44
N LEU A 181 56.32 5.41 13.10
CA LEU A 181 57.13 6.63 13.23
C LEU A 181 57.49 6.91 14.70
N PHE A 182 56.56 6.70 15.63
CA PHE A 182 56.79 6.87 17.06
C PHE A 182 57.79 5.85 17.64
N VAL A 183 57.85 4.62 17.09
CA VAL A 183 58.81 3.59 17.51
C VAL A 183 60.18 3.77 16.85
N LEU A 184 60.23 4.11 15.56
CA LEU A 184 61.49 4.25 14.82
C LEU A 184 62.31 5.47 15.26
N LEU A 185 61.63 6.59 15.57
CA LEU A 185 62.27 7.84 15.95
C LEU A 185 63.19 7.71 17.20
N PRO A 186 62.76 7.12 18.33
CA PRO A 186 63.64 6.92 19.49
C PRO A 186 64.74 5.88 19.22
N ILE A 187 64.48 4.83 18.42
CA ILE A 187 65.49 3.83 18.07
C ILE A 187 66.62 4.47 17.25
N VAL A 188 66.29 5.27 16.23
CA VAL A 188 67.29 5.98 15.41
C VAL A 188 68.06 6.98 16.25
N LEU A 189 67.40 7.73 17.14
CA LEU A 189 68.07 8.66 18.05
C LEU A 189 69.03 7.95 19.01
N LEU A 190 68.62 6.82 19.61
CA LEU A 190 69.45 6.00 20.48
C LEU A 190 70.65 5.42 19.72
N LEU A 191 70.45 4.86 18.53
CA LEU A 191 71.53 4.34 17.71
C LEU A 191 72.54 5.44 17.36
N ARG A 192 72.05 6.60 16.95
CA ARG A 192 72.90 7.75 16.58
C ARG A 192 73.64 8.31 17.79
N PHE A 193 73.02 8.32 18.97
CA PHE A 193 73.64 8.69 20.24
C PHE A 193 74.74 7.71 20.64
N PHE A 194 74.47 6.40 20.58
CA PHE A 194 75.44 5.36 20.91
C PHE A 194 76.62 5.34 19.93
N LEU A 195 76.37 5.46 18.63
CA LEU A 195 77.40 5.52 17.59
C LEU A 195 78.25 6.80 17.70
N ARG A 196 77.66 7.96 18.03
CA ARG A 196 78.42 9.18 18.31
C ARG A 196 79.28 9.04 19.58
N ARG A 197 78.77 8.38 20.62
CA ARG A 197 79.50 8.13 21.87
C ARG A 197 80.65 7.15 21.68
N PHE A 198 80.48 6.13 20.84
CA PHE A 198 81.52 5.15 20.54
C PHE A 198 82.63 5.70 19.64
N ARG A 199 82.30 6.57 18.66
CA ARG A 199 83.32 7.24 17.83
C ARG A 199 84.23 8.17 18.64
N ARG A 200 83.72 8.85 19.67
CA ARG A 200 84.54 9.70 20.56
C ARG A 200 85.52 8.89 21.41
N ARG A 201 85.17 7.66 21.81
CA ARG A 201 86.06 6.78 22.59
C ARG A 201 87.21 6.19 21.76
N ARG A 202 86.97 5.89 20.47
CA ARG A 202 88.03 5.37 19.57
C ARG A 202 89.08 6.41 19.20
N LEU A 203 88.71 7.69 19.13
CA LEU A 203 89.66 8.79 18.88
C LEU A 203 90.59 9.05 20.07
N ALA A 204 90.09 8.92 21.31
CA ALA A 204 90.92 9.05 22.50
C ALA A 204 91.95 7.91 22.64
N ALA A 205 91.55 6.66 22.32
CA ALA A 205 92.45 5.51 22.36
C ALA A 205 93.57 5.59 21.30
N LYS A 206 93.27 6.17 20.12
CA LYS A 206 94.26 6.32 19.04
C LYS A 206 95.30 7.41 19.32
N LEU A 207 94.95 8.43 20.11
CA LEU A 207 95.87 9.48 20.56
C LEU A 207 96.79 9.02 21.70
N GLN A 208 96.32 8.10 22.55
CA GLN A 208 97.16 7.49 23.59
C GLN A 208 98.19 6.53 22.99
N SER A 209 97.80 5.70 22.00
CA SER A 209 98.75 4.79 21.32
C SER A 209 99.84 5.50 20.52
N THR A 210 99.59 6.72 20.04
CA THR A 210 100.62 7.53 19.36
C THR A 210 101.54 8.25 20.33
N ALA A 211 101.05 8.66 21.51
CA ALA A 211 101.88 9.26 22.55
C ALA A 211 102.81 8.24 23.22
N GLU A 212 102.35 7.00 23.40
CA GLU A 212 103.15 5.89 23.94
C GLU A 212 104.21 5.40 22.93
N ALA A 213 103.92 5.47 21.63
CA ALA A 213 104.88 5.18 20.57
C ALA A 213 105.98 6.27 20.41
N GLU A 214 105.74 7.49 20.89
CA GLU A 214 106.72 8.60 20.83
C GLU A 214 107.66 8.59 22.07
N GLN A 215 107.20 8.08 23.21
CA GLN A 215 108.03 7.94 24.43
C GLN A 215 109.02 6.77 24.38
N ASP A 216 108.79 5.73 23.58
CA ASP A 216 109.72 4.59 23.41
C ASP A 216 110.83 4.86 22.36
N SER A 217 110.91 6.08 21.83
CA SER A 217 111.85 6.49 20.77
C SER A 217 112.93 7.50 21.20
N LEU A 218 113.07 7.76 22.50
CA LEU A 218 114.13 8.57 23.12
C LEU A 218 114.81 7.79 24.25
#